data_AF-A0A820G548-F1
#
_entry.id   AF-A0A820G548-F1
#
_cell.length_a   1.000
_cell.length_b   1.000
_cell.length_c   1.000
_cell.angle_alpha   90.00
_cell.angle_beta   90.00
_cell.angle_gamma   90.00
#
_symmetry.space_group_name_H-M   'P 1'
#
loop_
_entity.id
_entity.type
_entity.pdbx_description
1 polymer ?
#
loop_
_entity_poly.entity_id
_entity_poly.type
_entity_poly.pdbx_seq_one_letter_code
_entity_poly.pdbx_strand_id
1 'polypeptide(L)'
;MSNSTDIFNIVAASKTFYNYSTYISFSIGLIGSILNILVFTNTKVFYQNRCAFYLVAESIFNIAQLTQNFANTVWTLFLNGTDPQTVSLTWCKLRTCLPQWYRLTLTAIICFAAIDQFLSTHHRPYLRQLSSLTIARYQVYFAIGLCLLHTIPAAVFIRISPLFGCIVSNNGLINYYSFVFYPIMSGLFPICVSSLFSILAYRNVRHIVRRQIPINRRRLDQQLTAMIF
;
A
#
# COMPACT_ATOMS: atom_id res chain seq x y z
N MET A 1 -9.70 -15.62 -41.17
CA MET A 1 -10.19 -16.62 -40.19
C MET A 1 -9.16 -17.01 -39.12
N SER A 2 -7.88 -16.58 -39.15
CA SER A 2 -6.95 -16.87 -38.03
C SER A 2 -7.09 -15.93 -36.82
N ASN A 3 -7.67 -14.73 -36.98
CA ASN A 3 -7.76 -13.76 -35.87
C ASN A 3 -8.61 -14.22 -34.67
N SER A 4 -9.66 -15.04 -34.86
CA SER A 4 -10.56 -15.42 -33.76
C SER A 4 -9.96 -16.48 -32.83
N THR A 5 -9.19 -17.43 -33.38
CA THR A 5 -8.49 -18.46 -32.60
C THR A 5 -7.33 -17.85 -31.82
N ASP A 6 -6.63 -16.89 -32.40
CA ASP A 6 -5.49 -16.21 -31.76
C ASP A 6 -5.97 -15.35 -30.57
N ILE A 7 -7.06 -14.60 -30.74
CA ILE A 7 -7.68 -13.83 -29.64
C ILE A 7 -8.11 -14.75 -28.50
N PHE A 8 -8.74 -15.89 -28.81
CA PHE A 8 -9.18 -16.85 -27.79
C PHE A 8 -7.98 -17.42 -26.99
N ASN A 9 -6.91 -17.80 -27.69
CA ASN A 9 -5.69 -18.34 -27.07
C ASN A 9 -5.00 -17.30 -26.18
N ILE A 10 -4.94 -16.03 -26.60
CA ILE A 10 -4.38 -14.93 -25.80
C ILE A 10 -5.20 -14.71 -24.52
N VAL A 11 -6.53 -14.68 -24.63
CA VAL A 11 -7.41 -14.51 -23.47
C VAL A 11 -7.26 -15.69 -22.50
N ALA A 12 -7.25 -16.93 -23.00
CA ALA A 12 -7.06 -18.12 -22.17
C ALA A 12 -5.70 -18.14 -21.46
N ALA A 13 -4.62 -17.76 -22.17
CA ALA A 13 -3.29 -17.63 -21.60
C ALA A 13 -3.25 -16.55 -20.50
N SER A 14 -3.87 -15.39 -20.73
CA SER A 14 -3.91 -14.29 -19.77
C SER A 14 -4.65 -14.68 -18.48
N LYS A 15 -5.76 -15.41 -18.58
CA LYS A 15 -6.54 -15.89 -17.42
C LYS A 15 -5.75 -16.92 -16.61
N THR A 16 -5.09 -17.83 -17.30
CA THR A 16 -4.22 -18.86 -16.68
C THR A 16 -3.06 -18.20 -15.92
N PHE A 17 -2.37 -17.25 -16.56
CA PHE A 17 -1.28 -16.50 -15.94
C PHE A 17 -1.75 -15.69 -14.73
N TYR A 18 -2.88 -14.98 -14.83
CA TYR A 18 -3.46 -14.22 -13.73
C TYR A 18 -3.77 -15.10 -12.52
N ASN A 19 -4.33 -16.29 -12.75
CA ASN A 19 -4.63 -17.24 -11.68
C ASN A 19 -3.36 -17.69 -10.97
N TYR A 20 -2.36 -18.19 -11.70
CA TYR A 20 -1.08 -18.63 -11.10
C TYR A 20 -0.36 -17.49 -10.36
N SER A 21 -0.32 -16.29 -10.94
CA SER A 21 0.27 -15.12 -10.29
C SER A 21 -0.44 -14.78 -8.98
N THR A 22 -1.78 -14.90 -8.93
CA THR A 22 -2.57 -14.67 -7.72
C THR A 22 -2.24 -15.69 -6.63
N TYR A 23 -2.12 -16.98 -6.97
CA TYR A 23 -1.76 -18.03 -6.02
C TYR A 23 -0.36 -17.80 -5.41
N ILE A 24 0.63 -17.48 -6.25
CA ILE A 24 2.00 -17.23 -5.81
C ILE A 24 2.04 -15.97 -4.91
N SER A 25 1.42 -14.89 -5.36
CA SER A 25 1.40 -13.62 -4.63
C SER A 25 0.67 -13.74 -3.30
N PHE A 26 -0.41 -14.53 -3.24
CA PHE A 26 -1.13 -14.79 -2.00
C PHE A 26 -0.24 -15.52 -0.99
N SER A 27 0.40 -16.63 -1.39
CA SER A 27 1.25 -17.43 -0.49
C SER A 27 2.43 -16.63 0.07
N ILE A 28 3.20 -15.99 -0.81
CA ILE A 28 4.38 -15.22 -0.40
C ILE A 28 3.97 -13.97 0.38
N GLY A 29 2.96 -13.24 -0.11
CA GLY A 29 2.50 -12.01 0.50
C GLY A 29 1.87 -12.21 1.88
N LEU A 30 1.12 -13.31 2.07
CA LEU A 30 0.52 -13.66 3.35
C LEU A 30 1.61 -13.99 4.39
N ILE A 31 2.57 -14.84 4.02
CA ILE A 31 3.70 -15.20 4.92
C ILE A 31 4.48 -13.94 5.29
N GLY A 32 4.86 -13.11 4.31
CA GLY A 32 5.61 -11.89 4.55
C GLY A 32 4.87 -10.90 5.46
N SER A 33 3.57 -10.70 5.23
CA SER A 33 2.76 -9.78 6.03
C SER A 33 2.54 -10.28 7.47
N ILE A 34 2.35 -11.60 7.66
CA ILE A 34 2.25 -12.20 9.00
C ILE A 34 3.57 -12.05 9.75
N LEU A 35 4.71 -12.33 9.10
CA LEU A 35 6.02 -12.16 9.71
C LEU A 35 6.27 -10.70 10.12
N ASN A 36 5.91 -9.73 9.28
CA ASN A 36 6.01 -8.31 9.62
C ASN A 36 5.18 -7.97 10.86
N ILE A 37 3.92 -8.41 10.93
CA ILE A 37 3.06 -8.19 12.10
C ILE A 37 3.72 -8.80 13.33
N LEU A 38 4.13 -10.07 13.28
CA LEU A 38 4.76 -10.76 14.41
C LEU A 38 6.03 -10.05 14.90
N VAL A 39 6.91 -9.61 14.00
CA VAL A 39 8.16 -8.91 14.38
C VAL A 39 7.85 -7.58 15.05
N PHE A 40 6.95 -6.78 14.47
CA PHE A 40 6.65 -5.43 14.97
C PHE A 40 5.78 -5.42 16.22
N THR A 41 4.94 -6.44 16.45
CA THR A 41 4.12 -6.54 17.67
C THR A 41 4.85 -7.20 18.84
N ASN A 42 5.71 -8.20 18.60
CA ASN A 42 6.36 -8.94 19.70
C ASN A 42 7.64 -8.29 20.23
N THR A 43 8.31 -7.46 19.43
CA THR A 43 9.54 -6.83 19.87
C THR A 43 9.25 -5.59 20.71
N LYS A 44 9.57 -5.63 22.01
CA LYS A 44 9.36 -4.51 22.96
C LYS A 44 9.97 -3.17 22.48
N VAL A 45 11.03 -3.24 21.67
CA VAL A 45 11.69 -2.07 21.06
C VAL A 45 10.83 -1.38 20.00
N PHE A 46 9.96 -2.13 19.32
CA PHE A 46 9.16 -1.63 18.18
C PHE A 46 7.71 -1.33 18.51
N TYR A 47 7.14 -1.91 19.57
CA TYR A 47 5.72 -1.73 19.94
C TYR A 47 5.29 -0.26 20.15
N GLN A 48 6.19 0.60 20.65
CA GLN A 48 5.91 2.04 20.81
C GLN A 48 6.42 2.90 19.65
N ASN A 49 6.99 2.28 18.61
CA ASN A 49 7.54 2.99 17.49
C ASN A 49 6.45 3.32 16.46
N ARG A 50 6.35 4.60 16.10
CA ARG A 50 5.40 5.14 15.12
C ARG A 50 5.54 4.49 13.74
N CYS A 51 6.78 4.27 13.30
CA CYS A 51 7.05 3.62 12.02
C CYS A 51 6.55 2.17 12.01
N ALA A 52 6.77 1.44 13.12
CA ALA A 52 6.26 0.08 13.26
C ALA A 52 4.72 0.04 13.22
N PHE A 53 4.03 1.03 13.79
CA PHE A 53 2.57 1.13 13.69
C PHE A 53 2.08 1.26 12.24
N TYR A 54 2.72 2.10 11.42
CA TYR A 54 2.38 2.21 9.99
C TYR A 54 2.61 0.91 9.23
N LEU A 55 3.74 0.23 9.49
CA LEU A 55 4.07 -1.05 8.83
C LEU A 55 3.11 -2.18 9.24
N VAL A 56 2.65 -2.19 10.50
CA VAL A 56 1.62 -3.13 10.95
C VAL A 56 0.28 -2.84 10.28
N ALA A 57 -0.13 -1.56 10.22
CA ALA A 57 -1.36 -1.17 9.54
C ALA A 57 -1.30 -1.54 8.05
N GLU A 58 -0.19 -1.24 7.37
CA GLU A 58 0.06 -1.62 5.99
C GLU A 58 -0.03 -3.14 5.80
N SER A 59 0.60 -3.92 6.68
CA SER A 59 0.58 -5.39 6.61
C SER A 59 -0.85 -5.96 6.77
N ILE A 60 -1.68 -5.37 7.64
CA ILE A 60 -3.10 -5.76 7.79
C ILE A 60 -3.87 -5.49 6.49
N PHE A 61 -3.70 -4.31 5.90
CA PHE A 61 -4.36 -3.97 4.63
C PHE A 61 -3.86 -4.83 3.46
N ASN A 62 -2.57 -5.17 3.42
CA ASN A 62 -2.02 -6.10 2.43
C ASN A 62 -2.65 -7.50 2.56
N ILE A 63 -2.80 -8.03 3.77
CA ILE A 63 -3.48 -9.32 4.00
C ILE A 63 -4.95 -9.25 3.54
N ALA A 64 -5.66 -8.18 3.87
CA ALA A 64 -7.05 -8.00 3.47
C ALA A 64 -7.20 -7.94 1.93
N GLN A 65 -6.33 -7.19 1.26
CA GLN A 65 -6.31 -7.09 -0.21
C GLN A 65 -5.96 -8.43 -0.88
N LEU A 66 -4.94 -9.14 -0.38
CA LEU A 66 -4.55 -10.44 -0.91
C LEU A 66 -5.65 -11.48 -0.72
N THR A 67 -6.28 -11.51 0.45
CA THR A 67 -7.42 -12.39 0.74
C THR A 67 -8.59 -12.11 -0.19
N GLN A 68 -8.94 -10.84 -0.43
CA GLN A 68 -10.00 -10.47 -1.35
C GLN A 68 -9.70 -10.92 -2.79
N ASN A 69 -8.46 -10.70 -3.26
CA ASN A 69 -8.06 -11.11 -4.61
C ASN A 69 -8.09 -12.64 -4.77
N PHE A 70 -7.61 -13.36 -3.76
CA PHE A 70 -7.66 -14.81 -3.72
C PHE A 70 -9.10 -15.34 -3.72
N ALA A 71 -9.97 -14.76 -2.87
CA ALA A 71 -11.38 -15.12 -2.80
C ALA A 71 -12.09 -14.93 -4.16
N ASN A 72 -11.81 -13.83 -4.87
CA ASN A 72 -12.35 -13.59 -6.21
C ASN A 72 -11.93 -14.68 -7.22
N THR A 73 -10.67 -15.12 -7.17
CA THR A 73 -10.14 -16.16 -8.07
C THR A 73 -10.74 -17.53 -7.75
N VAL A 74 -10.74 -17.92 -6.47
CA VAL A 74 -11.28 -19.19 -6.00
C VAL A 74 -12.77 -19.32 -6.33
N TRP A 75 -13.54 -18.26 -6.10
CA TRP A 75 -14.98 -18.26 -6.39
C TRP A 75 -15.27 -18.48 -7.88
N THR A 76 -14.48 -17.87 -8.76
CA THR A 76 -14.62 -18.04 -10.22
C THR A 76 -14.33 -19.48 -10.66
N LEU A 77 -13.44 -20.19 -9.95
CA LEU A 77 -13.15 -21.61 -10.20
C LEU A 77 -14.27 -22.52 -9.68
N PHE A 78 -14.81 -22.26 -8.48
CA PHE A 78 -15.87 -23.08 -7.89
C PHE A 78 -17.19 -23.04 -8.66
N LEU A 79 -17.52 -21.93 -9.33
CA LEU A 79 -18.74 -21.79 -10.14
C LEU A 79 -18.57 -22.25 -11.60
N ASN A 80 -17.70 -23.22 -11.86
CA ASN A 80 -17.44 -23.75 -13.21
C ASN A 80 -17.12 -22.66 -14.26
N GLY A 81 -16.42 -21.60 -13.85
CA GLY A 81 -16.05 -20.49 -14.74
C GLY A 81 -17.14 -19.44 -14.96
N THR A 82 -18.30 -19.56 -14.31
CA THR A 82 -19.35 -18.54 -14.35
C THR A 82 -18.92 -17.34 -13.51
N ASP A 83 -18.67 -16.19 -14.14
CA ASP A 83 -18.21 -14.99 -13.44
C ASP A 83 -19.31 -14.43 -12.52
N PRO A 84 -19.13 -14.36 -11.19
CA PRO A 84 -20.17 -13.89 -10.26
C PRO A 84 -20.56 -12.42 -10.48
N GLN A 85 -19.71 -11.69 -11.20
CA GLN A 85 -19.90 -10.30 -11.59
C GLN A 85 -21.09 -10.09 -12.54
N THR A 86 -21.51 -11.13 -13.26
CA THR A 86 -22.68 -11.06 -14.16
C THR A 86 -23.98 -11.42 -13.45
N VAL A 87 -23.88 -12.04 -12.26
CA VAL A 87 -25.04 -12.57 -11.51
C VAL A 87 -25.48 -11.62 -10.40
N SER A 88 -24.53 -11.04 -9.64
CA SER A 88 -24.86 -10.20 -8.49
C SER A 88 -24.29 -8.79 -8.61
N LEU A 89 -25.18 -7.79 -8.62
CA LEU A 89 -24.80 -6.38 -8.62
C LEU A 89 -23.96 -6.02 -7.39
N THR A 90 -24.33 -6.55 -6.23
CA THR A 90 -23.59 -6.33 -4.97
C THR A 90 -22.17 -6.85 -5.08
N TRP A 91 -21.97 -8.05 -5.65
CA TRP A 91 -20.64 -8.62 -5.84
C TRP A 91 -19.82 -7.84 -6.87
N CYS A 92 -20.44 -7.43 -7.98
CA CYS A 92 -19.83 -6.57 -8.99
C CYS A 92 -19.31 -5.25 -8.39
N LYS A 93 -20.10 -4.61 -7.51
CA LYS A 93 -19.69 -3.40 -6.79
C LYS A 93 -18.53 -3.68 -5.82
N LEU A 94 -18.67 -4.68 -4.95
CA LEU A 94 -17.63 -5.02 -3.95
C LEU A 94 -16.29 -5.37 -4.61
N ARG A 95 -16.31 -6.20 -5.66
CA ARG A 95 -15.10 -6.63 -6.37
C ARG A 95 -14.34 -5.48 -7.04
N THR A 96 -15.03 -4.41 -7.42
CA THR A 96 -14.40 -3.24 -8.04
C THR A 96 -14.02 -2.18 -7.01
N CYS A 97 -14.87 -1.93 -6.00
CA CYS A 97 -14.65 -0.87 -5.02
C CYS A 97 -13.61 -1.24 -3.96
N LEU A 98 -13.60 -2.49 -3.46
CA LEU A 98 -12.68 -2.90 -2.40
C LEU A 98 -11.20 -2.81 -2.82
N PRO A 99 -10.77 -3.30 -4.00
CA PRO A 99 -9.37 -3.15 -4.41
C PRO A 99 -8.94 -1.69 -4.58
N GLN A 100 -9.84 -0.82 -5.04
CA GLN A 100 -9.56 0.62 -5.13
C GLN A 100 -9.37 1.23 -3.74
N TRP A 101 -10.24 0.88 -2.80
CA TRP A 101 -10.15 1.32 -1.41
C TRP A 101 -8.85 0.87 -0.74
N TYR A 102 -8.51 -0.41 -0.85
CA TYR A 102 -7.26 -0.96 -0.30
C TYR A 102 -6.04 -0.26 -0.87
N ARG A 103 -5.98 -0.11 -2.20
CA ARG A 103 -4.83 0.51 -2.87
C ARG A 103 -4.63 1.96 -2.44
N LEU A 104 -5.71 2.76 -2.44
CA LEU A 104 -5.63 4.14 -1.97
C LEU A 104 -5.17 4.23 -0.52
N THR A 105 -5.76 3.42 0.36
CA THR A 105 -5.43 3.41 1.79
C THR A 105 -3.96 3.06 2.01
N LEU A 106 -3.44 2.03 1.33
CA LEU A 106 -2.02 1.65 1.39
C LEU A 106 -1.11 2.78 0.92
N THR A 107 -1.41 3.39 -0.24
CA THR A 107 -0.60 4.51 -0.75
C THR A 107 -0.62 5.73 0.17
N ALA A 108 -1.75 6.02 0.81
CA ALA A 108 -1.86 7.08 1.80
C ALA A 108 -1.05 6.78 3.07
N ILE A 109 -1.13 5.54 3.58
CA ILE A 109 -0.33 5.08 4.72
C ILE A 109 1.17 5.25 4.45
N ILE A 110 1.64 4.84 3.26
CA ILE A 110 3.05 4.98 2.87
C ILE A 110 3.47 6.46 2.83
N CYS A 111 2.62 7.34 2.29
CA CYS A 111 2.89 8.77 2.30
C CYS A 111 2.98 9.34 3.71
N PHE A 112 2.03 8.99 4.59
CA PHE A 112 2.04 9.43 5.99
C PHE A 112 3.23 8.88 6.75
N ALA A 113 3.63 7.64 6.51
CA ALA A 113 4.82 7.03 7.08
C ALA A 113 6.10 7.80 6.68
N ALA A 114 6.25 8.16 5.39
CA ALA A 114 7.38 8.93 4.91
C ALA A 114 7.42 10.35 5.51
N ILE A 115 6.27 11.02 5.61
CA ILE A 115 6.15 12.34 6.25
C ILE A 115 6.51 12.25 7.75
N ASP A 116 5.98 11.25 8.46
CA ASP A 116 6.28 11.03 9.87
C ASP A 116 7.78 10.72 10.10
N GLN A 117 8.40 9.96 9.20
CA GLN A 117 9.84 9.70 9.22
C GLN A 117 10.65 11.00 9.02
N PHE A 118 10.20 11.90 8.14
CA PHE A 118 10.83 13.21 7.98
C PHE A 118 10.69 14.08 9.24
N LEU A 119 9.48 14.17 9.80
CA LEU A 119 9.20 14.98 10.99
C LEU A 119 9.97 14.47 12.22
N SER A 120 9.99 13.14 12.43
CA SER A 120 10.68 12.51 13.56
C SER A 120 12.20 12.69 13.52
N THR A 121 12.78 12.83 12.33
CA THR A 121 14.22 13.03 12.13
C THR A 121 14.61 14.49 12.06
N HIS A 122 13.66 15.43 12.12
CA HIS A 122 13.94 16.86 11.98
C HIS A 122 14.78 17.41 13.15
N HIS A 123 15.68 18.36 12.86
CA HIS A 123 16.56 19.00 13.84
C HIS A 123 15.83 19.91 14.85
N ARG A 124 14.58 20.28 14.57
CA ARG A 124 13.81 21.21 15.40
C ARG A 124 12.89 20.41 16.31
N PRO A 125 12.96 20.56 17.65
CA PRO A 125 12.17 19.74 18.57
C PRO A 125 10.66 19.93 18.39
N TYR A 126 10.21 21.15 18.05
CA TYR A 126 8.80 21.43 17.75
C TYR A 126 8.26 20.58 16.59
N LEU A 127 9.00 20.48 15.48
CA LEU A 127 8.58 19.65 14.34
C LEU A 127 8.62 18.15 14.67
N ARG A 128 9.56 17.74 15.53
CA ARG A 128 9.64 16.36 16.01
C ARG A 128 8.46 15.96 16.90
N GLN A 129 7.90 16.92 17.66
CA GLN A 129 6.71 16.69 18.50
C GLN A 129 5.43 16.45 17.69
N LEU A 130 5.37 16.96 16.45
CA LEU A 130 4.25 16.68 15.53
C LEU A 130 4.21 15.21 15.08
N SER A 131 5.33 14.50 15.21
CA SER A 131 5.38 13.05 15.06
C SER A 131 5.07 12.41 16.41
N SER A 132 3.86 11.88 16.60
CA SER A 132 3.50 11.12 17.81
C SER A 132 2.67 9.91 17.43
N LEU A 133 2.68 8.87 18.28
CA LEU A 133 1.91 7.65 18.02
C LEU A 133 0.39 7.93 17.95
N THR A 134 -0.09 8.87 18.76
CA THR A 134 -1.48 9.31 18.75
C THR A 134 -1.84 9.96 17.42
N ILE A 135 -0.99 10.85 16.89
CA ILE A 135 -1.19 11.50 15.60
C ILE A 135 -1.14 10.45 14.47
N ALA A 136 -0.22 9.48 14.54
CA ALA A 136 -0.13 8.42 13.55
C ALA A 136 -1.41 7.58 13.46
N ARG A 137 -2.02 7.24 14.60
CA ARG A 137 -3.32 6.57 14.65
C ARG A 137 -4.42 7.39 13.99
N TYR A 138 -4.50 8.69 14.30
CA TYR A 138 -5.47 9.58 13.68
C TYR A 138 -5.25 9.71 12.17
N GLN A 139 -4.00 9.76 11.69
CA GLN A 139 -3.67 9.81 10.27
C GLN A 139 -4.13 8.53 9.54
N VAL A 140 -3.92 7.35 10.13
CA VAL A 140 -4.41 6.09 9.56
C VAL A 140 -5.94 6.07 9.52
N TYR A 141 -6.64 6.41 10.61
CA TYR A 141 -8.11 6.43 10.60
C TYR A 141 -8.68 7.45 9.62
N PHE A 142 -8.05 8.62 9.52
CA PHE A 142 -8.39 9.63 8.54
C PHE A 142 -8.20 9.12 7.11
N ALA A 143 -7.08 8.44 6.83
CA ALA A 143 -6.79 7.83 5.53
C ALA A 143 -7.90 6.83 5.14
N ILE A 144 -8.24 5.92 6.06
CA ILE A 144 -9.28 4.91 5.87
C ILE A 144 -10.62 5.58 5.52
N GLY A 145 -11.05 6.55 6.32
CA GLY A 145 -12.32 7.26 6.11
C GLY A 145 -12.36 8.02 4.80
N LEU A 146 -11.30 8.78 4.49
CA LEU A 146 -11.20 9.54 3.25
C LEU A 146 -11.19 8.63 2.02
N CYS A 147 -10.46 7.52 2.06
CA CYS A 147 -10.41 6.56 0.96
C CYS A 147 -11.74 5.82 0.79
N LEU A 148 -12.47 5.52 1.87
CA LEU A 148 -13.82 4.96 1.79
C LEU A 148 -14.77 5.93 1.07
N LEU A 149 -14.77 7.20 1.49
CA LEU A 149 -15.60 8.24 0.87
C LEU A 149 -15.28 8.38 -0.62
N HIS A 150 -13.99 8.32 -0.99
CA HIS A 150 -13.54 8.38 -2.37
C HIS A 150 -14.10 7.25 -3.25
N THR A 151 -14.33 6.06 -2.70
CA THR A 151 -14.89 4.92 -3.46
C THR A 151 -16.40 4.94 -3.63
N ILE A 152 -17.13 5.82 -2.93
CA ILE A 152 -18.60 5.89 -3.02
C ILE A 152 -19.10 6.19 -4.45
N PRO A 153 -18.55 7.17 -5.20
CA PRO A 153 -18.94 7.39 -6.59
C PRO A 153 -18.79 6.15 -7.46
N ALA A 154 -17.74 5.35 -7.25
CA ALA A 154 -17.56 4.06 -7.92
C ALA A 154 -18.75 3.14 -7.65
N ALA A 155 -19.10 2.97 -6.38
CA ALA A 155 -20.21 2.11 -5.96
C ALA A 155 -21.57 2.57 -6.51
N VAL A 156 -21.77 3.87 -6.74
CA VAL A 156 -23.01 4.42 -7.32
C VAL A 156 -23.09 4.14 -8.83
N PHE A 157 -22.01 4.39 -9.57
CA PHE A 157 -22.03 4.34 -11.03
C PHE A 157 -21.70 2.98 -11.66
N ILE A 158 -21.37 1.97 -10.85
CA ILE A 158 -21.19 0.59 -11.33
C ILE A 158 -22.54 -0.09 -11.56
N ARG A 159 -22.68 -0.70 -12.74
CA ARG A 159 -23.85 -1.49 -13.17
C ARG A 159 -23.44 -2.76 -13.90
N ILE A 160 -24.35 -3.72 -13.98
CA ILE A 160 -24.19 -4.91 -14.82
C ILE A 160 -24.77 -4.60 -16.21
N SER A 161 -23.98 -4.86 -17.24
CA SER A 161 -24.38 -4.85 -18.64
C SER A 161 -24.45 -6.29 -19.16
N PRO A 162 -25.48 -6.66 -19.92
CA PRO A 162 -25.59 -8.02 -20.48
C PRO A 162 -24.49 -8.34 -21.50
N LEU A 163 -23.92 -7.33 -22.16
CA LEU A 163 -22.88 -7.49 -23.18
C LEU A 163 -21.45 -7.47 -22.60
N PHE A 164 -21.23 -6.65 -21.58
CA PHE A 164 -19.88 -6.34 -21.09
C PHE A 164 -19.66 -6.70 -19.61
N GLY A 165 -20.67 -7.26 -18.95
CA GLY A 165 -20.61 -7.59 -17.53
C GLY A 165 -20.56 -6.35 -16.63
N CYS A 166 -19.73 -6.36 -15.60
CA CYS A 166 -19.62 -5.30 -14.60
C CYS A 166 -18.88 -4.09 -15.16
N ILE A 167 -19.59 -2.98 -15.43
CA ILE A 167 -19.02 -1.77 -16.05
C ILE A 167 -19.36 -0.49 -15.27
N VAL A 168 -18.52 0.52 -15.45
CA VAL A 168 -18.80 1.89 -14.99
C VAL A 168 -19.69 2.58 -16.02
N SER A 169 -20.82 3.13 -15.58
CA SER A 169 -21.82 3.74 -16.46
C SER A 169 -21.53 5.17 -16.88
N ASN A 170 -20.79 5.91 -16.05
CA ASN A 170 -20.58 7.34 -16.21
C ASN A 170 -19.26 7.62 -16.95
N ASN A 171 -19.35 8.28 -18.10
CA ASN A 171 -18.18 8.59 -18.93
C ASN A 171 -17.18 9.54 -18.24
N GLY A 172 -17.66 10.48 -17.43
CA GLY A 172 -16.80 11.35 -16.62
C GLY A 172 -15.99 10.57 -15.59
N LEU A 173 -16.61 9.57 -14.96
CA LEU A 173 -15.92 8.70 -14.00
C LEU A 173 -14.91 7.76 -14.69
N ILE A 174 -15.21 7.29 -15.90
CA ILE A 174 -14.25 6.53 -16.71
C ILE A 174 -13.02 7.38 -17.02
N ASN A 175 -13.21 8.62 -17.51
CA ASN A 175 -12.11 9.53 -17.80
C ASN A 175 -11.30 9.86 -16.54
N TYR A 176 -11.97 10.11 -15.42
CA TYR A 176 -11.32 10.30 -14.13
C TYR A 176 -10.45 9.10 -13.75
N TYR A 177 -10.96 7.87 -13.90
CA TYR A 177 -10.19 6.68 -13.57
C TYR A 177 -8.96 6.51 -14.45
N SER A 178 -9.15 6.63 -15.76
CA SER A 178 -8.10 6.41 -16.76
C SER A 178 -6.97 7.45 -16.67
N PHE A 179 -7.30 8.73 -16.47
CA PHE A 179 -6.32 9.82 -16.58
C PHE A 179 -5.86 10.39 -15.24
N VAL A 180 -6.64 10.23 -14.16
CA VAL A 180 -6.32 10.84 -12.85
C VAL A 180 -6.07 9.76 -11.81
N PHE A 181 -7.03 8.87 -11.57
CA PHE A 181 -6.93 7.93 -10.46
C PHE A 181 -5.77 6.95 -10.61
N TYR A 182 -5.73 6.18 -11.71
CA TYR A 182 -4.73 5.14 -11.89
C TYR A 182 -3.31 5.70 -12.07
N PRO A 183 -3.06 6.67 -12.98
CA PRO A 183 -1.70 7.17 -13.19
C PRO A 183 -1.23 8.13 -12.10
N ILE A 184 -2.08 9.05 -11.64
CA ILE A 184 -1.67 10.13 -10.73
C ILE A 184 -1.86 9.69 -9.28
N MET A 185 -3.10 9.43 -8.84
CA MET A 185 -3.37 9.19 -7.42
C MET A 185 -2.82 7.86 -6.90
N SER A 186 -2.92 6.80 -7.70
CA SER A 186 -2.42 5.47 -7.32
C SER A 186 -0.93 5.28 -7.65
N GLY A 187 -0.33 6.14 -8.47
CA GLY A 187 1.01 5.96 -9.02
C GLY A 187 1.94 7.12 -8.69
N LEU A 188 1.92 8.15 -9.54
CA LEU A 188 2.89 9.25 -9.48
C LEU A 188 2.87 10.01 -8.15
N PHE A 189 1.70 10.38 -7.66
CA PHE A 189 1.55 11.16 -6.43
C PHE A 189 2.20 10.48 -5.21
N PRO A 190 1.83 9.23 -4.85
CA PRO A 190 2.42 8.58 -3.69
C PRO A 190 3.91 8.31 -3.87
N ILE A 191 4.38 8.02 -5.09
CA ILE A 191 5.82 7.84 -5.36
C ILE A 191 6.57 9.16 -5.14
N CYS A 192 6.09 10.28 -5.70
CA CYS A 192 6.73 11.57 -5.55
C CYS A 192 6.76 12.03 -4.09
N VAL A 193 5.63 11.93 -3.39
CA VAL A 193 5.51 12.33 -1.97
C VAL A 193 6.42 11.46 -1.09
N SER A 194 6.28 10.13 -1.17
CA SER A 194 7.09 9.22 -0.35
C SER A 194 8.58 9.38 -0.62
N SER A 195 8.99 9.49 -1.89
CA SER A 195 10.39 9.69 -2.27
C SER A 195 10.96 11.01 -1.76
N LEU A 196 10.23 12.13 -1.92
CA LEU A 196 10.65 13.43 -1.45
C LEU A 196 10.89 13.43 0.06
N PHE A 197 9.90 12.97 0.83
CA PHE A 197 10.02 12.96 2.29
C PHE A 197 11.04 11.94 2.79
N SER A 198 11.21 10.80 2.11
CA SER A 198 12.25 9.83 2.43
C SER A 198 13.66 10.39 2.20
N ILE A 199 13.88 11.12 1.10
CA ILE A 199 15.16 11.79 0.83
C ILE A 199 15.43 12.87 1.88
N LEU A 200 14.43 13.66 2.25
CA LEU A 200 14.58 14.68 3.29
C LEU A 200 14.87 14.04 4.66
N ALA A 201 14.19 12.95 5.02
CA ALA A 201 14.47 12.18 6.22
C ALA A 201 15.90 11.62 6.22
N TYR A 202 16.35 11.07 5.09
CA TYR A 202 17.72 10.58 4.93
C TYR A 202 18.75 11.71 5.13
N ARG A 203 18.52 12.90 4.55
CA ARG A 203 19.39 14.06 4.75
C ARG A 203 19.45 14.48 6.22
N ASN A 204 18.31 14.50 6.90
CA ASN A 204 18.22 14.82 8.33
C ASN A 204 19.01 13.81 9.18
N VAL A 205 18.81 12.51 8.96
CA VAL A 205 19.55 11.44 9.67
C VAL A 205 21.04 11.56 9.39
N ARG A 206 21.46 11.75 8.14
CA ARG A 206 22.89 11.90 7.79
C ARG A 206 23.52 13.11 8.49
N HIS A 207 22.78 14.20 8.63
CA HIS A 207 23.22 15.38 9.35
C HIS A 207 23.32 15.14 10.87
N ILE A 208 22.38 14.41 11.46
CA ILE A 208 22.43 13.99 12.86
C ILE A 208 23.64 13.08 13.09
N VAL A 209 23.81 12.02 12.30
CA VAL A 209 24.93 11.08 12.42
C VAL A 209 26.26 11.81 12.30
N ARG A 210 26.43 12.71 11.30
CA ARG A 210 27.65 13.52 11.16
C ARG A 210 27.94 14.40 12.37
N ARG A 211 26.91 14.92 13.06
CA ARG A 211 27.07 15.73 14.29
C ARG A 211 27.19 14.87 15.57
N GLN A 212 26.66 13.65 15.55
CA GLN A 212 26.64 12.70 16.67
C GLN A 212 27.72 11.62 16.59
N ILE A 213 28.63 11.62 15.59
CA ILE A 213 29.91 10.92 15.73
C ILE A 213 30.53 11.48 17.00
N PRO A 214 30.57 10.69 18.08
CA PRO A 214 30.71 11.26 19.39
C PRO A 214 32.14 11.76 19.58
N ILE A 215 32.26 12.87 20.29
CA ILE A 215 33.49 13.30 20.97
C ILE A 215 34.10 12.12 21.77
N ASN A 216 33.30 11.13 22.19
CA ASN A 216 33.77 9.89 22.82
C ASN A 216 34.53 8.94 21.88
N ARG A 217 34.22 8.86 20.57
CA ARG A 217 35.10 8.14 19.61
C ARG A 217 36.39 8.91 19.37
N ARG A 218 36.36 10.25 19.37
CA ARG A 218 37.58 11.08 19.37
C ARG A 218 38.44 10.87 20.61
N ARG A 219 37.84 10.73 21.81
CA ARG A 219 38.56 10.42 23.05
C ARG A 219 39.11 8.99 23.08
N LEU A 220 38.35 8.01 22.56
CA LEU A 220 38.81 6.61 22.45
C LEU A 220 39.96 6.48 21.44
N ASP A 221 39.87 7.14 20.28
CA ASP A 221 40.95 7.20 19.29
C ASP A 221 42.17 7.96 19.84
N GLN A 222 41.97 9.08 20.58
CA GLN A 222 43.05 9.78 21.27
C GLN A 222 43.75 8.91 22.32
N GLN A 223 43.00 8.14 23.10
CA GLN A 223 43.55 7.20 24.08
C GLN A 223 44.31 6.03 23.43
N LEU A 224 43.81 5.52 22.30
CA LEU A 224 44.51 4.49 21.51
C LEU A 224 45.83 5.00 20.91
N THR A 225 45.89 6.24 20.42
CA THR A 225 47.14 6.83 19.93
C THR A 225 48.15 7.17 21.04
N ALA A 226 47.69 7.44 22.26
CA ALA A 226 48.56 7.69 23.42
C ALA A 226 49.10 6.41 24.10
N MET A 227 48.64 5.22 23.69
CA MET A 227 49.21 3.94 24.13
C MET A 227 50.25 3.37 23.15
N ILE A 228 50.28 3.87 21.92
CA ILE A 228 51.18 3.38 20.85
C ILE A 228 52.50 4.18 20.81
N PHE A 229 52.56 5.31 21.51
CA PHE A 229 53.78 6.09 21.79
C PHE A 229 53.99 6.19 23.30
#